data_AF-A0A9D6QUZ3-F1
#
_entry.id   AF-A0A9D6QUZ3-F1
#
_cell.length_a   1.000
_cell.length_b   1.000
_cell.length_c   1.000
_cell.angle_alpha   90.00
_cell.angle_beta   90.00
_cell.angle_gamma   90.00
#
_symmetry.space_group_name_H-M   'P 1'
#
loop_
_entity.id
_entity.type
_entity.pdbx_description
1 polymer ?
#
loop_
_entity_poly.entity_id
_entity_poly.type
_entity_poly.pdbx_seq_one_letter_code
_entity_poly.pdbx_strand_id
1 'polypeptide(L)'
;MMLKIKSRVRCSDREVGEVSRVIVDPIEKSISHIVVLSDGTERVVPLDGLAVVTEGLVQLGYPSSKMGQYPFLERGNYQQVKEVEIAGLERRLEVFPGEALVPVPTLERDITRRTFFTNFTNAIGVVLALPLVYPVLRYLTFPMYQDFNNNWIKIGSAQNVIEIDKPRQIKFQKTVKEGYLEREFQKSHWVVKISDTLREEIYHGKPIEYKDASGKVYWINKPDPDVVVYSGKCPHLGCAYKWKENHKRFGRVFWCPCHLSIYDPGGKVLDGPAPRRLDVLPMRLTGAGEIEIIDAEFKAGKDHPIRII
;
A
#
# COMPACT_ATOMS: atom_id res chain seq x y z
N MET A 1 33.23 -50.65 23.62
CA MET A 1 32.25 -51.11 24.62
C MET A 1 31.07 -51.69 23.85
N MET A 2 30.83 -53.00 23.92
CA MET A 2 29.72 -53.64 23.19
C MET A 2 28.46 -53.60 24.05
N LEU A 3 27.61 -52.60 23.83
CA LEU A 3 26.29 -52.54 24.45
C LEU A 3 25.31 -53.35 23.59
N LYS A 4 24.92 -54.53 24.05
CA LYS A 4 23.93 -55.37 23.37
C LYS A 4 22.51 -54.93 23.72
N ILE A 5 21.62 -54.92 22.74
CA ILE A 5 20.19 -54.68 22.96
C ILE A 5 19.57 -55.89 23.67
N LYS A 6 18.51 -55.67 24.45
CA LYS A 6 17.96 -56.61 25.45
C LYS A 6 18.88 -56.90 26.64
N SER A 7 19.93 -56.10 26.83
CA SER A 7 20.69 -56.16 28.09
C SER A 7 19.81 -55.69 29.24
N ARG A 8 19.89 -56.39 30.37
CA ARG A 8 19.18 -56.02 31.59
C ARG A 8 19.75 -54.71 32.14
N VAL A 9 18.89 -53.81 32.57
CA VAL A 9 19.24 -52.50 33.11
C VAL A 9 19.02 -52.51 34.61
N ARG A 10 20.12 -52.33 35.36
CA ARG A 10 20.12 -52.33 36.82
C ARG A 10 20.57 -50.99 37.38
N CYS A 11 19.74 -50.39 38.21
CA CYS A 11 20.12 -49.23 39.03
C CYS A 11 20.88 -49.70 40.29
N SER A 12 21.44 -48.76 41.05
CA SER A 12 22.22 -49.07 42.26
C SER A 12 21.43 -49.83 43.34
N ASP A 13 20.11 -49.74 43.31
CA ASP A 13 19.16 -50.30 44.26
C ASP A 13 18.42 -51.54 43.73
N ARG A 14 17.93 -51.51 42.48
CA ARG A 14 17.14 -52.61 41.88
C ARG A 14 17.28 -52.70 40.36
N GLU A 15 16.87 -53.85 39.82
CA GLU A 15 16.66 -54.01 38.37
C GLU A 15 15.43 -53.20 37.94
N VAL A 16 15.53 -52.47 36.83
CA VAL A 16 14.50 -51.51 36.38
C VAL A 16 13.88 -51.90 35.05
N GLY A 17 14.58 -52.65 34.20
CA GLY A 17 14.05 -53.05 32.90
C GLY A 17 15.11 -53.55 31.94
N GLU A 18 14.87 -53.41 30.64
CA GLU A 18 15.80 -53.83 29.58
C GLU A 18 16.04 -52.71 28.56
N VAL A 19 17.19 -52.76 27.88
CA VAL A 19 17.48 -51.83 26.77
C VAL A 19 16.66 -52.24 25.55
N SER A 20 15.72 -51.41 25.12
CA SER A 20 14.91 -51.67 23.91
C SER A 20 15.54 -51.11 22.64
N ARG A 21 16.16 -49.93 22.72
CA ARG A 21 16.80 -49.22 21.59
C ARG A 21 17.98 -48.37 22.05
N VAL A 22 18.77 -47.89 21.11
CA VAL A 22 19.87 -46.93 21.35
C VAL A 22 19.67 -45.68 20.53
N ILE A 23 20.02 -44.52 21.08
CA ILE A 23 20.02 -43.24 20.36
C ILE A 23 21.45 -42.89 20.02
N VAL A 24 21.69 -42.61 18.74
CA VAL A 24 23.02 -42.34 18.20
C VAL A 24 23.13 -40.85 17.89
N ASP A 25 24.25 -40.26 18.27
CA ASP A 25 24.62 -38.93 17.80
C ASP A 25 25.18 -39.04 16.37
N PRO A 26 24.56 -38.40 15.36
CA PRO A 26 25.00 -38.49 13.98
C PRO A 26 26.34 -37.79 13.72
N ILE A 27 26.74 -36.82 14.56
CA ILE A 27 27.99 -36.07 14.43
C ILE A 27 29.14 -36.86 15.05
N GLU A 28 28.98 -37.30 16.31
CA GLU A 28 30.05 -38.04 17.02
C GLU A 28 30.16 -39.51 16.61
N LYS A 29 29.12 -40.05 15.95
CA LYS A 29 29.02 -41.46 15.56
C LYS A 29 29.20 -42.40 16.75
N SER A 30 28.66 -41.99 17.89
CA SER A 30 28.64 -42.72 19.15
C SER A 30 27.20 -42.85 19.63
N ILE A 31 26.91 -43.84 20.47
CA ILE A 31 25.64 -43.85 21.21
C ILE A 31 25.69 -42.65 22.15
N SER A 32 24.62 -41.88 22.25
CA SER A 32 24.48 -40.77 23.21
C SER A 32 23.53 -41.13 24.35
N HIS A 33 22.45 -41.86 24.05
CA HIS A 33 21.45 -42.28 25.03
C HIS A 33 21.03 -43.74 24.79
N ILE A 34 20.55 -44.39 25.84
CA ILE A 34 19.86 -45.69 25.77
C ILE A 34 18.37 -45.51 26.01
N VAL A 35 17.56 -46.32 25.35
CA VAL A 35 16.12 -46.38 25.60
C VAL A 35 15.86 -47.59 26.49
N VAL A 36 15.30 -47.34 27.67
CA VAL A 36 15.01 -48.38 28.67
C VAL A 36 13.51 -48.63 28.69
N LEU A 37 13.14 -49.90 28.50
CA LEU A 37 11.77 -50.39 28.61
C LEU A 37 11.54 -50.87 30.05
N SER A 38 10.62 -50.23 30.75
CA SER A 38 10.22 -50.53 32.13
C SER A 38 8.71 -50.43 32.23
N ASP A 39 8.04 -51.50 32.69
CA ASP A 39 6.59 -51.58 32.90
C ASP A 39 5.76 -51.10 31.67
N GLY A 40 6.21 -51.43 30.46
CA GLY A 40 5.55 -51.06 29.20
C GLY A 40 5.83 -49.64 28.70
N THR A 41 6.67 -48.86 29.40
CA THR A 41 7.05 -47.49 29.02
C THR A 41 8.51 -47.42 28.57
N GLU A 42 8.77 -46.69 27.49
CA GLU A 42 10.13 -46.44 26.98
C GLU A 42 10.61 -45.05 27.44
N ARG A 43 11.74 -45.00 28.15
CA ARG A 43 12.37 -43.75 28.62
C ARG A 43 13.77 -43.58 28.04
N VAL A 44 14.12 -42.32 27.77
CA VAL A 44 15.42 -41.95 27.19
C VAL A 44 16.39 -41.59 28.30
N VAL A 45 17.48 -42.34 28.39
CA VAL A 45 18.44 -42.26 29.49
C VAL A 45 19.84 -41.93 28.93
N PRO A 46 20.51 -40.86 29.38
CA PRO A 46 21.85 -40.49 28.91
C PRO A 46 22.90 -41.50 29.37
N LEU A 47 23.91 -41.74 28.52
CA LEU A 47 25.02 -42.64 28.84
C LEU A 47 25.96 -42.13 29.93
N ASP A 48 25.96 -40.82 30.19
CA ASP A 48 26.85 -40.17 31.17
C ASP A 48 26.70 -40.71 32.60
N GLY A 49 25.60 -41.41 32.89
CA GLY A 49 25.34 -42.03 34.20
C GLY A 49 25.60 -43.54 34.27
N LEU A 50 26.28 -44.13 33.28
CA LEU A 50 26.67 -45.54 33.30
C LEU A 50 27.87 -45.78 34.22
N ALA A 51 27.74 -46.77 35.10
CA ALA A 51 28.82 -47.19 36.00
C ALA A 51 29.61 -48.37 35.44
N VAL A 52 28.90 -49.41 34.95
CA VAL A 52 29.52 -50.63 34.39
C VAL A 52 28.67 -51.14 33.24
N VAL A 53 29.30 -51.50 32.13
CA VAL A 53 28.65 -52.21 31.01
C VAL A 53 29.39 -53.51 30.76
N THR A 54 28.68 -54.61 30.98
CA THR A 54 29.13 -55.99 30.77
C THR A 54 28.25 -56.66 29.72
N GLU A 55 28.68 -57.80 29.18
CA GLU A 55 27.86 -58.55 28.23
C GLU A 55 26.51 -58.95 28.86
N GLY A 56 25.42 -58.29 28.42
CA GLY A 56 24.05 -58.58 28.87
C GLY A 56 23.57 -57.85 30.13
N LEU A 57 24.39 -56.98 30.73
CA LEU A 57 24.00 -56.17 31.90
C LEU A 57 24.56 -54.73 31.79
N VAL A 58 23.66 -53.76 31.94
CA VAL A 58 23.94 -52.33 31.95
C VAL A 58 23.64 -51.81 33.36
N GLN A 59 24.68 -51.41 34.10
CA GLN A 59 24.56 -50.89 35.46
C GLN A 59 24.63 -49.36 35.47
N LEU A 60 23.59 -48.73 36.00
CA LEU A 60 23.45 -47.29 36.15
C LEU A 60 23.95 -46.88 37.54
N GLY A 61 24.73 -45.81 37.62
CA GLY A 61 25.35 -45.31 38.86
C GLY A 61 24.40 -44.56 39.81
N TYR A 62 23.09 -44.68 39.62
CA TYR A 62 22.07 -43.93 40.35
C TYR A 62 20.89 -44.82 40.77
N PRO A 63 20.11 -44.40 41.80
CA PRO A 63 18.96 -45.15 42.29
C PRO A 63 17.79 -45.12 41.30
N SER A 64 16.94 -46.14 41.35
CA SER A 64 15.78 -46.30 40.47
C SER A 64 14.75 -45.18 40.58
N SER A 65 14.74 -44.41 41.68
CA SER A 65 13.90 -43.22 41.84
C SER A 65 14.16 -42.14 40.78
N LYS A 66 15.40 -42.07 40.25
CA LYS A 66 15.80 -41.11 39.22
C LYS A 66 15.25 -41.48 37.83
N MET A 67 14.87 -42.75 37.61
CA MET A 67 14.33 -43.18 36.32
C MET A 67 13.00 -42.51 35.97
N GLY A 68 12.20 -42.17 36.98
CA GLY A 68 10.94 -41.44 36.78
C GLY A 68 11.12 -40.00 36.24
N GLN A 69 12.32 -39.43 36.33
CA GLN A 69 12.62 -38.06 35.89
C GLN A 69 13.03 -37.98 34.41
N TYR A 70 13.42 -39.10 33.80
CA TYR A 70 13.83 -39.11 32.40
C TYR A 70 12.63 -39.07 31.45
N PRO A 71 12.70 -38.33 30.33
CA PRO A 71 11.58 -38.16 29.42
C PRO A 71 11.19 -39.46 28.74
N PHE A 72 9.91 -39.56 28.37
CA PHE A 72 9.40 -40.64 27.53
C PHE A 72 9.92 -40.50 26.10
N LEU A 73 10.01 -41.62 25.38
CA LEU A 73 10.38 -41.61 23.98
C LEU A 73 9.24 -41.06 23.10
N GLU A 74 9.37 -39.83 22.64
CA GLU A 74 8.49 -39.24 21.63
C GLU A 74 8.93 -39.65 20.21
N ARG A 75 8.21 -40.58 19.58
CA ARG A 75 8.58 -41.14 18.26
C ARG A 75 8.72 -40.07 17.15
N GLY A 76 8.02 -38.95 17.24
CA GLY A 76 8.12 -37.86 16.24
C GLY A 76 9.48 -37.15 16.21
N ASN A 77 10.28 -37.28 17.27
CA ASN A 77 11.58 -36.60 17.39
C ASN A 77 12.76 -37.44 16.89
N TYR A 78 12.53 -38.70 16.50
CA TYR A 78 13.58 -39.65 16.14
C TYR A 78 13.23 -40.44 14.87
N GLN A 79 14.21 -40.63 13.98
CA GLN A 79 14.10 -41.52 12.82
C GLN A 79 14.90 -42.80 13.04
N GLN A 80 14.45 -43.91 12.44
CA GLN A 80 15.18 -45.18 12.51
C GLN A 80 16.31 -45.20 11.48
N VAL A 81 17.48 -45.73 11.85
CA VAL A 81 18.67 -45.78 10.98
C VAL A 81 18.44 -46.55 9.66
N LYS A 82 17.43 -47.43 9.58
CA LYS A 82 17.07 -48.07 8.30
C LYS A 82 16.61 -47.07 7.23
N GLU A 83 16.14 -45.89 7.63
CA GLU A 83 15.69 -44.81 6.74
C GLU A 83 16.79 -43.76 6.48
N VAL A 84 17.90 -43.78 7.23
CA VAL A 84 19.01 -42.83 7.12
C VAL A 84 20.33 -43.60 7.10
N GLU A 85 20.87 -43.88 5.91
CA GLU A 85 22.19 -44.51 5.76
C GLU A 85 23.30 -43.58 6.28
N ILE A 86 23.67 -43.70 7.56
CA ILE A 86 24.82 -42.97 8.11
C ILE A 86 26.10 -43.70 7.70
N ALA A 87 26.78 -43.19 6.68
CA ALA A 87 28.02 -43.74 6.16
C ALA A 87 29.07 -43.98 7.26
N GLY A 88 29.45 -45.26 7.44
CA GLY A 88 30.50 -45.70 8.36
C GLY A 88 30.08 -45.95 9.81
N LEU A 89 28.78 -45.89 10.14
CA LEU A 89 28.28 -46.21 11.48
C LEU A 89 28.43 -47.71 11.82
N GLU A 90 28.21 -48.57 10.82
CA GLU A 90 28.32 -50.04 10.90
C GLU A 90 29.73 -50.53 11.29
N ARG A 91 30.76 -49.72 11.06
CA ARG A 91 32.16 -50.07 11.38
C ARG A 91 32.51 -49.89 12.87
N ARG A 92 31.68 -49.20 13.65
CA ARG A 92 31.95 -48.87 15.06
C ARG A 92 30.91 -49.42 16.04
N LEU A 93 29.74 -49.81 15.55
CA LEU A 93 28.59 -50.23 16.35
C LEU A 93 27.90 -51.44 15.68
N GLU A 94 27.94 -52.61 16.32
CA GLU A 94 27.14 -53.77 15.93
C GLU A 94 25.70 -53.57 16.41
N VAL A 95 24.89 -52.81 15.67
CA VAL A 95 23.46 -52.60 15.97
C VAL A 95 22.64 -53.05 14.76
N PHE A 96 21.62 -53.88 14.96
CA PHE A 96 20.81 -54.38 13.86
C PHE A 96 19.92 -53.26 13.28
N PRO A 97 19.59 -53.30 11.96
CA PRO A 97 18.76 -52.27 11.32
C PRO A 97 17.38 -52.16 11.98
N GLY A 98 17.03 -50.96 12.46
CA GLY A 98 15.75 -50.67 13.13
C GLY A 98 15.83 -50.50 14.66
N GLU A 99 16.99 -50.78 15.25
CA GLU A 99 17.18 -50.69 16.72
C GLU A 99 17.93 -49.42 17.17
N ALA A 100 18.49 -48.67 16.22
CA ALA A 100 19.12 -47.37 16.43
C ALA A 100 18.20 -46.22 15.99
N LEU A 101 18.12 -45.18 16.83
CA LEU A 101 17.35 -43.95 16.62
C LEU A 101 18.29 -42.76 16.46
N VAL A 102 17.95 -41.85 15.54
CA VAL A 102 18.70 -40.61 15.28
C VAL A 102 17.77 -39.42 15.51
N PRO A 103 18.17 -38.40 16.30
CA PRO A 103 17.34 -37.22 16.53
C PRO A 103 17.14 -36.42 15.24
N VAL A 104 15.90 -36.06 14.92
CA VAL A 104 15.57 -35.20 13.78
C VAL A 104 15.98 -33.74 14.11
N PRO A 105 16.69 -33.03 13.21
CA PRO A 105 17.07 -31.63 13.41
C PRO A 105 15.85 -30.74 13.68
N THR A 106 15.98 -29.76 14.59
CA THR A 106 14.88 -28.88 15.00
C THR A 106 14.28 -28.08 13.83
N LEU A 107 15.09 -27.68 12.85
CA LEU A 107 14.65 -26.96 11.65
C LEU A 107 13.69 -27.75 10.76
N GLU A 108 13.68 -29.09 10.86
CA GLU A 108 12.82 -29.96 10.05
C GLU A 108 11.57 -30.45 10.82
N ARG A 109 11.47 -30.14 12.13
CA ARG A 109 10.35 -30.60 12.98
C ARG A 109 9.05 -29.86 12.69
N ASP A 110 9.13 -28.58 12.33
CA ASP A 110 7.96 -27.69 12.35
C ASP A 110 7.39 -27.36 10.96
N ILE A 111 8.08 -27.71 9.87
CA ILE A 111 7.64 -27.40 8.50
C ILE A 111 7.41 -28.67 7.71
N THR A 112 6.13 -29.02 7.51
CA THR A 112 5.80 -30.12 6.60
C THR A 112 6.14 -29.73 5.16
N ARG A 113 6.60 -30.70 4.35
CA ARG A 113 6.88 -30.51 2.92
C ARG A 113 5.70 -29.88 2.18
N ARG A 114 4.47 -30.26 2.54
CA ARG A 114 3.24 -29.72 1.95
C ARG A 114 3.10 -28.21 2.21
N THR A 115 3.38 -27.75 3.42
CA THR A 115 3.34 -26.33 3.77
C THR A 115 4.39 -25.53 3.00
N PHE A 116 5.61 -26.07 2.91
CA PHE A 116 6.69 -25.44 2.14
C PHE A 116 6.30 -25.23 0.67
N PHE A 117 5.86 -26.29 -0.01
CA PHE A 117 5.47 -26.18 -1.42
C PHE A 117 4.27 -25.25 -1.64
N THR A 118 3.28 -25.28 -0.74
CA THR A 118 2.12 -24.37 -0.82
C THR A 118 2.55 -22.91 -0.73
N ASN A 119 3.41 -22.57 0.24
CA ASN A 119 3.91 -21.21 0.41
C ASN A 119 4.77 -20.76 -0.78
N PHE A 120 5.60 -21.65 -1.31
CA PHE A 120 6.42 -21.37 -2.48
C PHE A 120 5.58 -21.09 -3.74
N THR A 121 4.56 -21.92 -4.00
CA THR A 121 3.62 -21.70 -5.11
C THR A 121 2.88 -20.38 -4.97
N ASN A 122 2.41 -20.03 -3.76
CA ASN A 122 1.76 -18.75 -3.51
C ASN A 122 2.70 -17.57 -3.77
N ALA A 123 3.96 -17.67 -3.35
CA ALA A 123 4.96 -16.62 -3.58
C ALA A 123 5.20 -16.38 -5.07
N ILE A 124 5.37 -17.46 -5.86
CA ILE A 124 5.49 -17.35 -7.32
C ILE A 124 4.23 -16.74 -7.92
N GLY A 125 3.04 -17.18 -7.47
CA GLY A 125 1.76 -16.63 -7.91
C GLY A 125 1.66 -15.12 -7.73
N VAL A 126 2.09 -14.59 -6.57
CA VAL A 126 2.13 -13.14 -6.30
C VAL A 126 3.09 -12.42 -7.25
N VAL A 127 4.29 -12.96 -7.46
CA VAL A 127 5.29 -12.36 -8.36
C VAL A 127 4.79 -12.29 -9.80
N LEU A 128 4.09 -13.34 -10.27
CA LEU A 128 3.50 -13.36 -11.61
C LEU A 128 2.27 -12.44 -11.73
N ALA A 129 1.50 -12.25 -10.67
CA ALA A 129 0.33 -11.38 -10.67
C ALA A 129 0.69 -9.88 -10.65
N LEU A 130 1.79 -9.50 -10.00
CA LEU A 130 2.20 -8.10 -9.84
C LEU A 130 2.33 -7.32 -11.17
N PRO A 131 3.00 -7.83 -12.22
CA PRO A 131 3.08 -7.16 -13.52
C PRO A 131 1.73 -6.96 -14.22
N LEU A 132 0.72 -7.78 -13.92
CA LEU A 132 -0.63 -7.66 -14.48
C LEU A 132 -1.46 -6.60 -13.74
N VAL A 133 -1.31 -6.51 -12.41
CA VAL A 133 -2.01 -5.53 -11.58
C VAL A 133 -1.41 -4.14 -11.73
N TYR A 134 -0.09 -4.03 -11.88
CA TYR A 134 0.63 -2.76 -11.98
C TYR A 134 0.09 -1.80 -13.07
N PRO A 135 -0.11 -2.20 -14.34
CA PRO A 135 -0.61 -1.29 -15.37
C PRO A 135 -2.04 -0.82 -15.10
N VAL A 136 -2.89 -1.67 -14.52
CA VAL A 136 -4.27 -1.29 -14.15
C VAL A 136 -4.24 -0.27 -13.03
N LEU A 137 -3.46 -0.52 -11.97
CA LEU A 137 -3.31 0.40 -10.86
C LEU A 137 -2.72 1.74 -11.34
N ARG A 138 -1.66 1.68 -12.13
CA ARG A 138 -1.02 2.86 -12.72
C ARG A 138 -2.01 3.65 -13.57
N TYR A 139 -2.82 2.99 -14.40
CA TYR A 139 -3.84 3.66 -15.23
C TYR A 139 -4.89 4.38 -14.37
N LEU A 140 -5.38 3.74 -13.30
CA LEU A 140 -6.34 4.34 -12.38
C LEU A 140 -5.75 5.51 -11.59
N THR A 141 -4.48 5.44 -11.20
CA THR A 141 -3.82 6.48 -10.41
C THR A 141 -3.18 7.58 -11.28
N PHE A 142 -2.98 7.34 -12.58
CA PHE A 142 -2.29 8.29 -13.47
C PHE A 142 -2.88 9.71 -13.46
N PRO A 143 -4.22 9.90 -13.49
CA PRO A 143 -4.81 11.25 -13.43
C PRO A 143 -4.46 12.02 -12.15
N MET A 144 -4.14 11.33 -11.06
CA MET A 144 -3.79 11.96 -9.79
C MET A 144 -2.37 12.57 -9.78
N TYR A 145 -1.48 12.11 -10.66
CA TYR A 145 -0.07 12.50 -10.70
C TYR A 145 0.30 13.34 -11.93
N GLN A 146 -0.69 13.83 -12.67
CA GLN A 146 -0.44 14.71 -13.80
C GLN A 146 -0.09 16.13 -13.32
N ASP A 147 0.89 16.75 -13.97
CA ASP A 147 1.20 18.16 -13.71
C ASP A 147 0.10 19.07 -14.24
N PHE A 148 -0.15 20.17 -13.54
CA PHE A 148 -1.08 21.18 -13.99
C PHE A 148 -0.60 21.84 -15.29
N ASN A 149 -1.45 21.83 -16.32
CA ASN A 149 -1.16 22.53 -17.57
C ASN A 149 -1.22 24.06 -17.37
N ASN A 150 -0.07 24.72 -17.44
CA ASN A 150 0.09 26.17 -17.27
C ASN A 150 0.26 26.91 -18.61
N ASN A 151 -0.12 26.30 -19.73
CA ASN A 151 0.01 26.92 -21.04
C ASN A 151 -0.99 28.08 -21.20
N TRP A 152 -0.48 29.16 -21.78
CA TRP A 152 -1.28 30.33 -22.12
C TRP A 152 -2.07 30.08 -23.39
N ILE A 153 -3.37 30.37 -23.32
CA ILE A 153 -4.30 30.24 -24.45
C ILE A 153 -4.88 31.61 -24.74
N LYS A 154 -4.73 32.07 -25.99
CA LYS A 154 -5.39 33.28 -26.48
C LYS A 154 -6.88 33.02 -26.63
N ILE A 155 -7.71 33.82 -25.96
CA ILE A 155 -9.18 33.69 -26.00
C ILE A 155 -9.87 34.81 -26.77
N GLY A 156 -9.23 35.96 -26.93
CA GLY A 156 -9.75 37.07 -27.74
C GLY A 156 -9.16 38.41 -27.36
N SER A 157 -9.57 39.48 -28.03
CA SER A 157 -9.08 40.85 -27.77
C SER A 157 -9.92 41.58 -26.71
N ALA A 158 -9.26 42.33 -25.83
CA ALA A 158 -9.91 43.19 -24.84
C ALA A 158 -10.72 44.31 -25.48
N GLN A 159 -10.36 44.74 -26.69
CA GLN A 159 -11.09 45.77 -27.46
C GLN A 159 -12.52 45.33 -27.81
N ASN A 160 -12.79 44.02 -27.82
CA ASN A 160 -14.11 43.47 -28.07
C ASN A 160 -15.03 43.52 -26.84
N VAL A 161 -14.53 43.92 -25.68
CA VAL A 161 -15.30 44.05 -24.44
C VAL A 161 -15.32 45.53 -24.05
N ILE A 162 -16.30 46.26 -24.60
CA ILE A 162 -16.34 47.72 -24.53
C ILE A 162 -17.22 48.21 -23.37
N GLU A 163 -18.33 47.52 -23.12
CA GLU A 163 -19.30 47.89 -22.08
C GLU A 163 -18.79 47.52 -20.68
N ILE A 164 -18.73 48.50 -19.78
CA ILE A 164 -18.32 48.33 -18.39
C ILE A 164 -19.39 47.56 -17.61
N ASP A 165 -18.96 46.63 -16.77
CA ASP A 165 -19.78 45.77 -15.90
C ASP A 165 -20.79 44.90 -16.67
N LYS A 166 -20.53 44.67 -17.96
CA LYS A 166 -21.30 43.77 -18.81
C LYS A 166 -20.41 42.65 -19.33
N PRO A 167 -20.66 41.40 -18.92
CA PRO A 167 -19.81 40.30 -19.27
C PRO A 167 -20.10 39.80 -20.69
N ARG A 168 -19.04 39.43 -21.40
CA ARG A 168 -19.10 38.78 -22.71
C ARG A 168 -18.67 37.32 -22.57
N GLN A 169 -19.50 36.41 -23.07
CA GLN A 169 -19.13 34.99 -23.12
C GLN A 169 -18.22 34.76 -24.32
N ILE A 170 -17.01 34.30 -24.07
CA ILE A 170 -16.06 33.88 -25.10
C ILE A 170 -16.08 32.36 -25.17
N LYS A 171 -16.27 31.82 -26.39
CA LYS A 171 -16.19 30.40 -26.67
C LYS A 171 -14.90 30.12 -27.43
N PHE A 172 -14.17 29.08 -27.04
CA PHE A 172 -12.97 28.63 -27.74
C PHE A 172 -12.92 27.10 -27.81
N GLN A 173 -12.22 26.59 -28.81
CA GLN A 173 -11.95 25.16 -28.95
C GLN A 173 -10.69 24.82 -28.17
N LYS A 174 -10.77 23.80 -27.32
CA LYS A 174 -9.63 23.20 -26.62
C LYS A 174 -9.44 21.78 -27.12
N THR A 175 -8.31 21.52 -27.75
CA THR A 175 -7.90 20.17 -28.13
C THR A 175 -7.25 19.50 -26.93
N VAL A 176 -7.83 18.40 -26.47
CA VAL A 176 -7.27 17.55 -25.42
C VAL A 176 -6.78 16.27 -26.07
N LYS A 177 -5.50 15.95 -25.87
CA LYS A 177 -4.88 14.72 -26.35
C LYS A 177 -4.83 13.69 -25.24
N GLU A 178 -5.64 12.64 -25.37
CA GLU A 178 -5.68 11.50 -24.46
C GLU A 178 -5.03 10.29 -25.14
N GLY A 179 -3.72 10.13 -24.94
CA GLY A 179 -2.94 9.11 -25.63
C GLY A 179 -2.85 9.37 -27.14
N TYR A 180 -3.53 8.52 -27.93
CA TYR A 180 -3.61 8.64 -29.39
C TYR A 180 -4.90 9.34 -29.87
N LEU A 181 -5.83 9.63 -28.96
CA LEU A 181 -7.09 10.28 -29.29
C LEU A 181 -6.96 11.79 -29.08
N GLU A 182 -7.28 12.56 -30.10
CA GLU A 182 -7.42 14.02 -30.00
C GLU A 182 -8.92 14.35 -30.03
N ARG A 183 -9.39 15.04 -28.99
CA ARG A 183 -10.78 15.47 -28.85
C ARG A 183 -10.83 16.98 -28.74
N GLU A 184 -11.67 17.59 -29.56
CA GLU A 184 -11.94 19.03 -29.48
C GLU A 184 -13.17 19.29 -28.61
N PHE A 185 -12.99 20.08 -27.56
CA PHE A 185 -14.07 20.52 -26.69
C PHE A 185 -14.32 22.01 -26.88
N GLN A 186 -15.58 22.39 -27.08
CA GLN A 186 -15.96 23.80 -27.00
C GLN A 186 -16.11 24.19 -25.52
N LYS A 187 -15.19 25.02 -25.04
CA LYS A 187 -15.26 25.64 -23.71
C LYS A 187 -15.72 27.08 -23.82
N SER A 188 -16.27 27.59 -22.73
CA SER A 188 -16.67 28.99 -22.64
C SER A 188 -16.24 29.63 -21.33
N HIS A 189 -15.82 30.88 -21.41
CA HIS A 189 -15.40 31.70 -20.27
C HIS A 189 -16.06 33.08 -20.35
N TRP A 190 -16.18 33.75 -19.22
CA TRP A 190 -16.78 35.09 -19.15
C TRP A 190 -15.69 36.13 -18.99
N VAL A 191 -15.66 37.10 -19.89
CA VAL A 191 -14.76 38.25 -19.81
C VAL A 191 -15.58 39.47 -19.44
N VAL A 192 -15.14 40.20 -18.41
CA VAL A 192 -15.85 41.38 -17.91
C VAL A 192 -14.89 42.54 -17.87
N LYS A 193 -15.27 43.65 -18.50
CA LYS A 193 -14.61 44.93 -18.28
C LYS A 193 -15.13 45.51 -16.96
N ILE A 194 -14.27 45.69 -15.99
CA ILE A 194 -14.63 46.04 -14.61
C ILE A 194 -14.48 47.52 -14.34
N SER A 195 -15.47 48.12 -13.68
CA SER A 195 -15.36 49.44 -13.05
C SER A 195 -14.41 49.42 -11.86
N ASP A 196 -13.95 50.61 -11.44
CA ASP A 196 -13.06 50.76 -10.27
C ASP A 196 -13.70 50.18 -8.99
N THR A 197 -15.02 50.30 -8.86
CA THR A 197 -15.78 49.72 -7.74
C THR A 197 -15.74 48.20 -7.75
N LEU A 198 -15.98 47.56 -8.90
CA LEU A 198 -15.89 46.10 -9.00
C LEU A 198 -14.45 45.61 -8.82
N ARG A 199 -13.45 46.39 -9.25
CA ARG A 199 -12.05 46.05 -9.04
C ARG A 199 -11.74 45.93 -7.56
N GLU A 200 -12.15 46.90 -6.75
CA GLU A 200 -11.96 46.83 -5.29
C GLU A 200 -12.75 45.69 -4.65
N GLU A 201 -13.93 45.34 -5.16
CA GLU A 201 -14.69 44.18 -4.67
C GLU A 201 -14.03 42.84 -5.05
N ILE A 202 -13.39 42.74 -6.22
CA ILE A 202 -12.79 41.48 -6.70
C ILE A 202 -11.46 41.22 -6.03
N TYR A 203 -10.62 42.25 -5.89
CA TYR A 203 -9.23 42.16 -5.43
C TYR A 203 -9.06 42.57 -3.96
N HIS A 204 -9.94 43.39 -3.39
CA HIS A 204 -9.80 43.94 -2.04
C HIS A 204 -8.40 44.56 -1.80
N GLY A 205 -7.89 45.32 -2.78
CA GLY A 205 -6.54 45.88 -2.78
C GLY A 205 -5.39 44.87 -2.81
N LYS A 206 -5.66 43.55 -2.93
CA LYS A 206 -4.64 42.49 -2.97
C LYS A 206 -4.65 41.75 -4.31
N PRO A 207 -3.48 41.42 -4.87
CA PRO A 207 -3.44 40.59 -6.07
C PRO A 207 -3.93 39.17 -5.77
N ILE A 208 -4.47 38.50 -6.79
CA ILE A 208 -4.88 37.09 -6.68
C ILE A 208 -3.69 36.22 -7.08
N GLU A 209 -3.15 35.48 -6.12
CA GLU A 209 -2.06 34.52 -6.35
C GLU A 209 -2.59 33.14 -6.72
N TYR A 210 -1.96 32.52 -7.71
CA TYR A 210 -2.24 31.14 -8.09
C TYR A 210 -1.05 30.25 -7.78
N LYS A 211 -1.31 29.19 -7.02
CA LYS A 211 -0.30 28.24 -6.53
C LYS A 211 -0.50 26.88 -7.18
N ASP A 212 0.60 26.18 -7.40
CA ASP A 212 0.59 24.78 -7.84
C ASP A 212 0.40 23.82 -6.65
N ALA A 213 0.46 22.50 -6.91
CA ALA A 213 0.29 21.48 -5.88
C ALA A 213 1.38 21.51 -4.79
N SER A 214 2.55 22.08 -5.10
CA SER A 214 3.67 22.25 -4.15
C SER A 214 3.57 23.54 -3.34
N GLY A 215 2.56 24.38 -3.60
CA GLY A 215 2.39 25.68 -2.97
C GLY A 215 3.21 26.80 -3.61
N LYS A 216 3.95 26.53 -4.70
CA LYS A 216 4.72 27.53 -5.43
C LYS A 216 3.78 28.38 -6.28
N VAL A 217 3.93 29.70 -6.18
CA VAL A 217 3.18 30.66 -6.99
C VAL A 217 3.65 30.58 -8.43
N TYR A 218 2.75 30.26 -9.36
CA TYR A 218 3.05 30.24 -10.80
C TYR A 218 2.52 31.47 -11.53
N TRP A 219 1.51 32.14 -10.97
CA TRP A 219 0.95 33.36 -11.54
C TRP A 219 0.31 34.27 -10.50
N ILE A 220 0.24 35.56 -10.80
CA ILE A 220 -0.39 36.58 -9.97
C ILE A 220 -1.22 37.50 -10.87
N ASN A 221 -2.54 37.52 -10.67
CA ASN A 221 -3.38 38.56 -11.27
C ASN A 221 -3.25 39.83 -10.44
N LYS A 222 -2.65 40.87 -11.03
CA LYS A 222 -2.58 42.21 -10.44
C LYS A 222 -3.91 42.95 -10.62
N PRO A 223 -4.29 43.85 -9.69
CA PRO A 223 -5.46 44.72 -9.82
C PRO A 223 -5.18 45.92 -10.75
N ASP A 224 -4.51 45.70 -11.89
CA ASP A 224 -4.10 46.76 -12.83
C ASP A 224 -4.97 46.74 -14.10
N PRO A 225 -5.17 45.59 -14.77
CA PRO A 225 -6.10 45.52 -15.89
C PRO A 225 -7.53 45.91 -15.51
N ASP A 226 -8.23 46.54 -16.44
CA ASP A 226 -9.66 46.83 -16.39
C ASP A 226 -10.51 45.63 -16.87
N VAL A 227 -9.91 44.45 -16.97
CA VAL A 227 -10.56 43.22 -17.42
C VAL A 227 -10.32 42.11 -16.41
N VAL A 228 -11.37 41.34 -16.13
CA VAL A 228 -11.31 40.09 -15.38
C VAL A 228 -11.91 38.96 -16.22
N VAL A 229 -11.39 37.74 -16.05
CA VAL A 229 -11.94 36.54 -16.69
C VAL A 229 -12.43 35.57 -15.62
N TYR A 230 -13.70 35.15 -15.72
CA TYR A 230 -14.29 34.13 -14.87
C TYR A 230 -14.37 32.77 -15.57
N SER A 231 -14.19 31.69 -14.80
CA SER A 231 -14.49 30.32 -15.21
C SER A 231 -15.93 30.20 -15.69
N GLY A 232 -16.18 29.50 -16.79
CA GLY A 232 -17.56 29.22 -17.24
C GLY A 232 -18.34 28.24 -16.35
N LYS A 233 -17.71 27.70 -15.30
CA LYS A 233 -18.30 26.69 -14.40
C LYS A 233 -18.75 27.32 -13.09
N CYS A 234 -19.98 27.03 -12.68
CA CYS A 234 -20.54 27.42 -11.39
C CYS A 234 -19.83 26.67 -10.24
N PRO A 235 -19.34 27.35 -9.19
CA PRO A 235 -18.69 26.73 -8.04
C PRO A 235 -19.52 25.73 -7.24
N HIS A 236 -20.84 25.66 -7.46
CA HIS A 236 -21.70 24.67 -6.78
C HIS A 236 -21.41 23.24 -7.25
N LEU A 237 -21.73 22.93 -8.52
CA LEU A 237 -21.58 21.59 -9.10
C LEU A 237 -21.01 21.61 -10.54
N GLY A 238 -20.44 22.74 -10.98
CA GLY A 238 -19.75 22.83 -12.27
C GLY A 238 -20.62 23.13 -13.48
N CYS A 239 -21.93 23.41 -13.30
CA CYS A 239 -22.82 23.79 -14.40
C CYS A 239 -22.38 25.08 -15.10
N ALA A 240 -22.68 25.18 -16.40
CA ALA A 240 -22.62 26.47 -17.10
C ALA A 240 -23.70 27.42 -16.58
N TYR A 241 -23.38 28.71 -16.50
CA TYR A 241 -24.29 29.77 -16.06
C TYR A 241 -24.41 30.86 -17.13
N LYS A 242 -25.45 31.70 -17.03
CA LYS A 242 -25.80 32.73 -18.02
C LYS A 242 -25.80 34.12 -17.39
N TRP A 243 -25.49 35.14 -18.18
CA TRP A 243 -25.75 36.52 -17.79
C TRP A 243 -27.24 36.87 -17.97
N LYS A 244 -27.80 37.61 -17.02
CA LYS A 244 -29.15 38.16 -17.05
C LYS A 244 -29.08 39.65 -16.75
N GLU A 245 -29.51 40.48 -17.70
CA GLU A 245 -29.55 41.93 -17.48
C GLU A 245 -30.70 42.37 -16.57
N ASN A 246 -31.84 41.65 -16.62
CA ASN A 246 -33.08 42.04 -15.96
C ASN A 246 -33.61 40.90 -15.06
N HIS A 247 -32.82 40.47 -14.07
CA HIS A 247 -33.29 39.55 -13.04
C HIS A 247 -34.26 40.26 -12.10
N LYS A 248 -35.46 39.68 -11.91
CA LYS A 248 -36.59 40.31 -11.19
C LYS A 248 -36.22 40.90 -9.81
N ARG A 249 -35.30 40.26 -9.08
CA ARG A 249 -34.90 40.66 -7.73
C ARG A 249 -33.57 41.42 -7.65
N PHE A 250 -32.67 41.19 -8.61
CA PHE A 250 -31.26 41.56 -8.47
C PHE A 250 -30.70 42.35 -9.68
N GLY A 251 -31.52 42.64 -10.70
CA GLY A 251 -31.08 43.35 -11.89
C GLY A 251 -30.05 42.54 -12.69
N ARG A 252 -28.84 43.09 -12.83
CA ARG A 252 -27.74 42.50 -13.62
C ARG A 252 -26.98 41.45 -12.82
N VAL A 253 -27.10 40.18 -13.21
CA VAL A 253 -26.51 39.04 -12.48
C VAL A 253 -26.04 37.93 -13.39
N PHE A 254 -25.07 37.15 -12.91
CA PHE A 254 -24.88 35.79 -13.39
C PHE A 254 -25.88 34.85 -12.71
N TRP A 255 -26.53 34.02 -13.49
CA TRP A 255 -27.57 33.11 -13.05
C TRP A 255 -27.28 31.68 -13.51
N CYS A 256 -27.17 30.77 -12.55
CA CYS A 256 -26.97 29.35 -12.78
C CYS A 256 -28.32 28.60 -12.75
N PRO A 257 -28.77 27.98 -13.86
CA PRO A 257 -30.08 27.32 -13.93
C PRO A 257 -30.19 26.04 -13.10
N CYS A 258 -29.09 25.37 -12.77
CA CYS A 258 -29.13 24.03 -12.19
C CYS A 258 -29.72 24.00 -10.78
N HIS A 259 -29.26 24.90 -9.91
CA HIS A 259 -29.71 25.00 -8.51
C HIS A 259 -29.92 26.46 -8.09
N LEU A 260 -30.14 27.34 -9.08
CA LEU A 260 -30.52 28.74 -8.89
C LEU A 260 -29.49 29.60 -8.12
N SER A 261 -28.20 29.27 -8.20
CA SER A 261 -27.16 30.16 -7.68
C SER A 261 -27.10 31.46 -8.49
N ILE A 262 -27.07 32.58 -7.79
CA ILE A 262 -27.07 33.93 -8.37
C ILE A 262 -25.81 34.65 -7.91
N TYR A 263 -25.15 35.34 -8.82
CA TYR A 263 -23.96 36.13 -8.55
C TYR A 263 -24.09 37.54 -9.10
N ASP A 264 -23.48 38.49 -8.42
CA ASP A 264 -23.36 39.86 -8.91
C ASP A 264 -22.37 39.94 -10.10
N PRO A 265 -22.21 41.12 -10.75
CA PRO A 265 -21.25 41.28 -11.85
C PRO A 265 -19.79 41.01 -11.44
N GLY A 266 -19.45 41.19 -10.16
CA GLY A 266 -18.15 40.84 -9.58
C GLY A 266 -18.01 39.35 -9.24
N GLY A 267 -19.05 38.54 -9.47
CA GLY A 267 -19.09 37.11 -9.22
C GLY A 267 -19.31 36.69 -7.77
N LYS A 268 -19.60 37.62 -6.85
CA LYS A 268 -19.96 37.31 -5.45
C LYS A 268 -21.33 36.64 -5.41
N VAL A 269 -21.50 35.66 -4.54
CA VAL A 269 -22.78 34.96 -4.34
C VAL A 269 -23.81 35.92 -3.74
N LEU A 270 -24.94 36.09 -4.40
CA LEU A 270 -26.10 36.83 -3.91
C LEU A 270 -27.17 35.91 -3.31
N ASP A 271 -27.37 34.73 -3.93
CA ASP A 271 -28.39 33.76 -3.51
C ASP A 271 -28.03 32.34 -4.01
N GLY A 272 -28.66 31.33 -3.41
CA GLY A 272 -28.53 29.92 -3.77
C GLY A 272 -27.35 29.17 -3.12
N PRO A 273 -27.14 27.88 -3.47
CA PRO A 273 -26.30 26.96 -2.70
C PRO A 273 -24.80 27.02 -3.04
N ALA A 274 -24.36 27.99 -3.84
CA ALA A 274 -22.95 28.06 -4.24
C ALA A 274 -22.08 28.42 -3.02
N PRO A 275 -21.05 27.62 -2.69
CA PRO A 275 -20.26 27.81 -1.47
C PRO A 275 -19.30 29.00 -1.55
N ARG A 276 -19.07 29.54 -2.74
CA ARG A 276 -18.11 30.63 -2.99
C ARG A 276 -18.42 31.40 -4.28
N ARG A 277 -17.74 32.53 -4.44
CA ARG A 277 -17.77 33.39 -5.63
C ARG A 277 -17.28 32.66 -6.90
N LEU A 278 -17.63 33.20 -8.06
CA LEU A 278 -17.14 32.73 -9.36
C LEU A 278 -15.60 32.75 -9.41
N ASP A 279 -15.03 31.71 -9.99
CA ASP A 279 -13.58 31.55 -10.13
C ASP A 279 -13.00 32.57 -11.10
N VAL A 280 -12.10 33.42 -10.61
CA VAL A 280 -11.26 34.27 -11.47
C VAL A 280 -10.12 33.42 -12.03
N LEU A 281 -9.92 33.45 -13.34
CA LEU A 281 -8.86 32.70 -14.01
C LEU A 281 -7.54 33.46 -14.04
N PRO A 282 -6.39 32.75 -14.02
CA PRO A 282 -5.10 33.36 -14.30
C PRO A 282 -5.14 33.97 -15.71
N MET A 283 -4.94 35.28 -15.80
CA MET A 283 -5.04 36.01 -17.06
C MET A 283 -3.91 37.02 -17.22
N ARG A 284 -3.62 37.36 -18.47
CA ARG A 284 -2.74 38.48 -18.84
C ARG A 284 -3.24 39.18 -20.09
N LEU A 285 -2.91 40.46 -20.20
CA LEU A 285 -3.05 41.23 -21.44
C LEU A 285 -1.69 41.28 -22.12
N THR A 286 -1.64 40.99 -23.42
CA THR A 286 -0.43 41.19 -24.23
C THR A 286 -0.33 42.67 -24.64
N GLY A 287 0.86 43.09 -25.10
CA GLY A 287 1.06 44.47 -25.59
C GLY A 287 0.17 44.86 -26.78
N ALA A 288 -0.42 43.89 -27.48
CA ALA A 288 -1.38 44.09 -28.55
C ALA A 288 -2.85 44.19 -28.06
N GLY A 289 -3.09 44.13 -26.75
CA GLY A 289 -4.44 44.14 -26.16
C GLY A 289 -5.19 42.80 -26.27
N GLU A 290 -4.46 41.69 -26.46
CA GLU A 290 -5.06 40.35 -26.49
C GLU A 290 -5.13 39.75 -25.10
N ILE A 291 -6.23 39.07 -24.80
CA ILE A 291 -6.46 38.36 -23.55
C ILE A 291 -5.97 36.92 -23.71
N GLU A 292 -5.00 36.57 -22.87
CA GLU A 292 -4.54 35.21 -22.70
C GLU A 292 -4.88 34.72 -21.29
N ILE A 293 -5.26 33.45 -21.19
CA ILE A 293 -5.57 32.80 -19.92
C ILE A 293 -4.82 31.49 -19.77
N ILE A 294 -4.66 31.05 -18.52
CA ILE A 294 -4.46 29.65 -18.20
C ILE A 294 -5.85 29.08 -17.89
N ASP A 295 -6.32 28.11 -18.69
CA ASP A 295 -7.61 27.42 -18.50
C ASP A 295 -7.54 26.46 -17.29
N ALA A 296 -7.43 27.06 -16.10
CA ALA A 296 -7.43 26.36 -14.82
C ALA A 296 -8.85 25.92 -14.46
N GLU A 297 -9.00 24.65 -14.07
CA GLU A 297 -10.23 24.14 -13.51
C GLU A 297 -10.16 24.12 -11.98
N PHE A 298 -11.28 24.42 -11.33
CA PHE A 298 -11.39 24.41 -9.88
C PHE A 298 -12.47 23.44 -9.43
N LYS A 299 -12.23 22.77 -8.29
CA LYS A 299 -13.15 21.84 -7.68
C LYS A 299 -14.43 22.56 -7.26
N ALA A 300 -15.57 22.02 -7.71
CA ALA A 300 -16.89 22.47 -7.29
C ALA A 300 -17.23 21.95 -5.88
N GLY A 301 -18.15 22.63 -5.19
CA GLY A 301 -18.64 22.25 -3.85
C GLY A 301 -17.67 22.58 -2.71
N LYS A 302 -16.63 23.38 -2.97
CA LYS A 302 -15.65 23.84 -1.97
C LYS A 302 -15.81 25.34 -1.74
N ASP A 303 -15.61 25.77 -0.50
CA ASP A 303 -15.67 27.16 -0.02
C ASP A 303 -14.46 28.02 -0.46
N HIS A 304 -13.36 27.38 -0.86
CA HIS A 304 -12.21 28.01 -1.47
C HIS A 304 -11.82 27.33 -2.81
N PRO A 305 -11.17 28.05 -3.74
CA PRO A 305 -10.76 27.49 -5.02
C PRO A 305 -9.63 26.47 -4.83
N ILE A 306 -9.87 25.22 -5.24
CA ILE A 306 -8.86 24.15 -5.28
C ILE A 306 -8.69 23.76 -6.75
N ARG A 307 -7.51 23.97 -7.31
CA ARG A 307 -7.23 23.62 -8.72
C ARG A 307 -7.26 22.10 -8.92
N ILE A 308 -7.84 21.66 -10.03
CA ILE A 308 -7.87 20.27 -10.49
C ILE A 308 -7.20 20.14 -11.86
N ILE A 309 -6.76 18.93 -12.17
CA ILE A 309 -6.09 18.58 -13.43
C ILE A 309 -7.14 18.27 -14.51
#